data_AF-A0A379LQ91-F1
#
_entry.id   AF-A0A379LQ91-F1
#
_cell.length_a   1.000
_cell.length_b   1.000
_cell.length_c   1.000
_cell.angle_alpha   90.00
_cell.angle_beta   90.00
_cell.angle_gamma   90.00
#
_symmetry.space_group_name_H-M   'P 1'
#
loop_
_entity.id
_entity.type
_entity.pdbx_description
1 polymer ?
#
loop_
_entity_poly.entity_id
_entity_poly.type
_entity_poly.pdbx_seq_one_letter_code
_entity_poly.pdbx_strand_id
1 'polypeptide(L)'
;MITVAELQAAITERITAYNNQDLPFAKRATETRDLLASHNHILATDIVSPFDVPRQNLSAMDGYGIAKGSSLEQGTSIDIVGESQAGSPFSGKLLPGQGVRIFTGAVVPSDCDTVVMQENTNFADIKDSIDKSQTYAIELTQAAKVDSNIRKQGEEIEEGELVLEAGKRLNPADISLLANLGVAKVEVYKPLTVGILATGDEWWRWASRYKRWHRFITPIPRL
;
A
#
# COMPACT_ATOMS: atom_id res chain seq x y z
N MET A 1 -18.47 -38.45 26.12
CA MET A 1 -17.65 -38.08 24.94
C MET A 1 -17.61 -36.56 24.89
N ILE A 2 -16.42 -35.98 24.79
CA ILE A 2 -16.29 -34.53 24.57
C ILE A 2 -16.65 -34.23 23.11
N THR A 3 -17.37 -33.14 22.86
CA THR A 3 -17.61 -32.66 21.50
C THR A 3 -16.36 -32.00 20.94
N VAL A 4 -16.27 -31.87 19.62
CA VAL A 4 -15.16 -31.15 18.96
C VAL A 4 -15.11 -29.69 19.43
N ALA A 5 -16.27 -29.06 19.58
CA ALA A 5 -16.37 -27.67 20.04
C ALA A 5 -15.83 -27.49 21.47
N GLU A 6 -16.20 -28.38 22.39
CA GLU A 6 -15.69 -28.36 23.77
C GLU A 6 -14.17 -28.61 23.81
N LEU A 7 -13.64 -29.51 22.99
CA LEU A 7 -12.20 -29.74 22.90
C LEU A 7 -11.45 -28.52 22.34
N GLN A 8 -11.97 -27.89 21.29
CA GLN A 8 -11.40 -26.66 20.72
C GLN A 8 -11.40 -25.51 21.73
N ALA A 9 -12.49 -25.37 22.49
CA ALA A 9 -12.59 -24.39 23.57
C ALA A 9 -11.52 -24.63 24.64
N ALA A 10 -11.38 -25.87 25.13
CA ALA A 10 -10.38 -26.21 26.15
C ALA A 10 -8.93 -25.98 25.67
N ILE A 11 -8.63 -26.29 24.40
CA ILE A 11 -7.32 -26.01 23.79
C ILE A 11 -7.07 -24.49 23.74
N THR A 12 -8.05 -23.72 23.28
CA THR A 12 -7.94 -22.26 23.15
C THR A 12 -7.77 -21.58 24.50
N GLU A 13 -8.49 -22.04 25.52
CA GLU A 13 -8.34 -21.57 26.89
C GLU A 13 -6.92 -21.85 27.42
N ARG A 14 -6.40 -23.07 27.21
CA ARG A 14 -5.02 -23.40 27.63
C ARG A 14 -3.99 -22.55 26.90
N ILE A 15 -4.16 -22.31 25.60
CA ILE A 15 -3.28 -21.43 24.81
C ILE A 15 -3.34 -20.00 25.35
N THR A 16 -4.53 -19.51 25.68
CA THR A 16 -4.73 -18.15 26.23
C THR A 16 -4.04 -18.01 27.59
N ALA A 17 -4.24 -18.97 28.49
CA ALA A 17 -3.55 -19.00 29.79
C ALA A 17 -2.03 -19.05 29.61
N TYR A 18 -1.53 -19.88 28.68
CA TYR A 18 -0.10 -19.97 28.37
C TYR A 18 0.46 -18.65 27.84
N ASN A 19 -0.26 -18.00 26.91
CA ASN A 19 0.11 -16.71 26.36
C ASN A 19 0.06 -15.57 27.38
N ASN A 20 -0.70 -15.69 28.46
CA ASN A 20 -0.81 -14.63 29.47
C ASN A 20 0.14 -14.84 30.66
N GLN A 21 0.38 -16.10 31.06
CA GLN A 21 1.08 -16.42 32.32
C GLN A 21 2.45 -17.06 32.07
N ASP A 22 2.50 -18.12 31.27
CA ASP A 22 3.70 -18.94 31.08
C ASP A 22 4.73 -18.26 30.16
N LEU A 23 4.28 -17.82 28.98
CA LEU A 23 5.14 -17.24 27.94
C LEU A 23 4.44 -16.08 27.18
N PRO A 24 4.33 -14.91 27.82
CA PRO A 24 3.75 -13.72 27.20
C PRO A 24 4.55 -13.25 25.99
N PHE A 25 3.84 -12.62 25.04
CA PHE A 25 4.42 -12.11 23.79
C PHE A 25 5.65 -11.23 24.04
N ALA A 26 5.61 -10.35 25.04
CA ALA A 26 6.73 -9.49 25.44
C ALA A 26 7.99 -10.23 25.91
N LYS A 27 7.91 -11.52 26.28
CA LYS A 27 9.06 -12.35 26.68
C LYS A 27 9.56 -13.26 25.56
N ARG A 28 8.90 -13.28 24.40
CA ARG A 28 9.29 -14.15 23.29
C ARG A 28 10.51 -13.57 22.59
N ALA A 29 11.40 -14.46 22.14
CA ALA A 29 12.54 -14.05 21.35
C ALA A 29 12.08 -13.50 20.00
N THR A 30 12.61 -12.34 19.65
CA THR A 30 12.44 -11.71 18.35
C THR A 30 13.71 -11.84 17.52
N GLU A 31 13.59 -11.60 16.22
CA GLU A 31 14.72 -11.43 15.32
C GLU A 31 14.38 -10.41 14.23
N THR A 32 15.38 -9.64 13.82
CA THR A 32 15.28 -8.75 12.66
C THR A 32 15.48 -9.55 11.39
N ARG A 33 14.57 -9.41 10.43
CA ARG A 33 14.69 -10.02 9.10
C ARG A 33 14.56 -8.98 8.00
N ASP A 34 15.23 -9.26 6.88
CA ASP A 34 14.97 -8.54 5.64
C ASP A 34 13.51 -8.71 5.24
N LEU A 35 12.91 -7.64 4.70
CA LEU A 35 11.48 -7.57 4.43
C LEU A 35 10.99 -8.78 3.62
N LEU A 36 11.66 -9.14 2.52
CA LEU A 36 11.26 -10.29 1.70
C LEU A 36 11.38 -11.64 2.42
N ALA A 37 12.34 -11.76 3.35
CA ALA A 37 12.56 -12.98 4.15
C ALA A 37 11.61 -13.09 5.36
N SER A 38 10.81 -12.06 5.61
CA SER A 38 9.83 -12.00 6.70
C SER A 38 8.46 -12.56 6.34
N HIS A 39 8.23 -12.92 5.07
CA HIS A 39 6.98 -13.56 4.64
C HIS A 39 6.62 -14.76 5.54
N ASN A 40 5.34 -14.86 5.90
CA ASN A 40 4.76 -15.84 6.83
C ASN A 40 5.25 -15.78 8.29
N HIS A 41 6.09 -14.83 8.66
CA HIS A 41 6.45 -14.60 10.07
C HIS A 41 5.41 -13.73 10.77
N ILE A 42 5.45 -13.72 12.10
CA ILE A 42 4.58 -12.89 12.94
C ILE A 42 5.33 -11.64 13.34
N LEU A 43 4.78 -10.47 13.01
CA LEU A 43 5.35 -9.18 13.35
C LEU A 43 5.45 -9.01 14.87
N ALA A 44 6.59 -8.53 15.37
CA ALA A 44 6.82 -8.37 16.81
C ALA A 44 6.51 -6.97 17.33
N THR A 45 6.59 -5.96 16.46
CA THR A 45 6.40 -4.56 16.79
C THR A 45 5.42 -3.92 15.83
N ASP A 46 4.64 -2.97 16.32
CA ASP A 46 3.80 -2.13 15.46
C ASP A 46 4.65 -1.43 14.39
N ILE A 47 4.10 -1.30 13.18
CA ILE A 47 4.69 -0.51 12.12
C ILE A 47 3.77 0.68 11.87
N VAL A 48 4.34 1.87 12.02
CA VAL A 48 3.70 3.15 11.70
C VAL A 48 4.26 3.71 10.40
N SER A 49 3.48 4.54 9.71
CA SER A 49 3.94 5.20 8.49
C SER A 49 4.99 6.26 8.81
N PRO A 50 6.17 6.26 8.16
CA PRO A 50 7.20 7.27 8.39
C PRO A 50 6.96 8.58 7.63
N PHE A 51 5.95 8.66 6.77
CA PHE A 51 5.57 9.85 6.00
C PHE A 51 4.13 9.70 5.47
N ASP A 52 3.54 10.81 5.03
CA ASP A 52 2.24 10.82 4.36
C ASP A 52 2.25 10.06 3.02
N VAL A 53 1.17 9.37 2.72
CA VAL A 53 0.91 8.72 1.43
C VAL A 53 -0.39 9.27 0.84
N PRO A 54 -0.36 9.89 -0.34
CA PRO A 54 0.80 10.44 -1.05
C PRO A 54 1.60 11.45 -0.22
N ARG A 55 2.89 11.62 -0.53
CA ARG A 55 3.79 12.54 0.20
C ARG A 55 3.52 14.03 -0.07
N GLN A 56 2.88 14.32 -1.19
CA GLN A 56 2.54 15.65 -1.65
C GLN A 56 1.22 15.56 -2.40
N ASN A 57 0.55 16.69 -2.62
CA ASN A 57 -0.62 16.73 -3.48
C ASN A 57 -0.27 16.27 -4.89
N LEU A 58 -0.97 15.25 -5.41
CA LEU A 58 -0.77 14.70 -6.75
C LEU A 58 -1.99 14.97 -7.61
N SER A 59 -1.77 15.12 -8.92
CA SER A 59 -2.88 15.19 -9.87
C SER A 59 -3.56 13.82 -9.99
N ALA A 60 -4.89 13.81 -9.88
CA ALA A 60 -5.69 12.61 -10.11
C ALA A 60 -5.93 12.33 -11.60
N MET A 61 -5.77 13.34 -12.47
CA MET A 61 -6.11 13.29 -13.89
C MET A 61 -5.06 14.01 -14.75
N ASP A 62 -5.10 13.77 -16.06
CA ASP A 62 -4.36 14.59 -17.03
C ASP A 62 -5.13 15.87 -17.34
N GLY A 63 -4.45 17.02 -17.31
CA GLY A 63 -5.12 18.30 -17.46
C GLY A 63 -4.26 19.50 -17.09
N TYR A 64 -4.85 20.41 -16.31
CA TYR A 64 -4.28 21.71 -15.98
C TYR A 64 -4.41 22.02 -14.50
N GLY A 65 -3.28 22.19 -13.82
CA GLY A 65 -3.23 22.73 -12.47
C GLY A 65 -3.45 24.24 -12.51
N ILE A 66 -4.54 24.73 -11.94
CA ILE A 66 -4.93 26.13 -11.98
C ILE A 66 -4.52 26.82 -10.67
N ALA A 67 -3.95 28.02 -10.79
CA ALA A 67 -3.51 28.80 -9.64
C ALA A 67 -4.67 29.21 -8.73
N LYS A 68 -4.40 29.24 -7.43
CA LYS A 68 -5.32 29.70 -6.39
C LYS A 68 -5.86 31.09 -6.70
N GLY A 69 -7.17 31.28 -6.50
CA GLY A 69 -7.85 32.56 -6.72
C GLY A 69 -8.13 32.91 -8.19
N SER A 70 -7.88 31.99 -9.13
CA SER A 70 -8.33 32.13 -10.51
C SER A 70 -9.84 32.00 -10.63
N SER A 71 -10.45 32.64 -11.63
CA SER A 71 -11.83 32.34 -12.01
C SER A 71 -11.89 30.92 -12.57
N LEU A 72 -12.90 30.15 -12.14
CA LEU A 72 -13.12 28.78 -12.60
C LEU A 72 -14.45 28.64 -13.34
N GLU A 73 -15.05 29.75 -13.79
CA GLU A 73 -16.29 29.75 -14.56
C GLU A 73 -16.09 29.29 -16.00
N GLN A 74 -17.15 28.76 -16.61
CA GLN A 74 -17.15 28.42 -18.03
C GLN A 74 -16.77 29.65 -18.88
N GLY A 75 -15.93 29.44 -19.88
CA GLY A 75 -15.43 30.49 -20.77
C GLY A 75 -14.26 31.30 -20.20
N THR A 76 -13.82 31.01 -18.96
CA THR A 76 -12.63 31.65 -18.41
C THR A 76 -11.39 31.22 -19.21
N SER A 77 -10.58 32.19 -19.62
CA SER A 77 -9.28 31.93 -20.23
C SER A 77 -8.19 31.86 -19.16
N ILE A 78 -7.33 30.84 -19.24
CA ILE A 78 -6.22 30.60 -18.33
C ILE A 78 -4.91 30.47 -19.12
N ASP A 79 -3.89 31.21 -18.69
CA ASP A 79 -2.56 31.17 -19.29
C ASP A 79 -1.75 29.98 -18.76
N ILE A 80 -1.39 29.05 -19.63
CA ILE A 80 -0.55 27.90 -19.30
C ILE A 80 0.91 28.28 -19.49
N VAL A 81 1.63 28.42 -18.37
CA VAL A 81 3.00 28.96 -18.32
C VAL A 81 4.09 27.89 -18.19
N GLY A 82 3.70 26.61 -18.17
CA GLY A 82 4.64 25.50 -18.08
C GLY A 82 3.95 24.15 -17.91
N GLU A 83 4.76 23.13 -17.63
CA GLU A 83 4.29 21.76 -17.43
C GLU A 83 4.87 21.16 -16.12
N SER A 84 4.08 20.30 -15.47
CA SER A 84 4.48 19.47 -14.31
C SER A 84 4.27 18.00 -14.64
N GLN A 85 5.34 17.22 -14.61
CA GLN A 85 5.35 15.79 -14.94
C GLN A 85 5.81 14.96 -13.73
N ALA A 86 5.46 13.68 -13.70
CA ALA A 86 5.95 12.77 -12.67
C ALA A 86 7.50 12.73 -12.68
N GLY A 87 8.12 13.03 -11.56
CA GLY A 87 9.58 13.15 -11.42
C GLY A 87 10.20 14.47 -11.90
N SER A 88 9.43 15.33 -12.59
CA SER A 88 9.86 16.67 -13.02
C SER A 88 8.78 17.71 -12.67
N PRO A 89 8.66 18.08 -11.38
CA PRO A 89 7.64 19.03 -10.94
C PRO A 89 7.93 20.44 -11.46
N PHE A 90 6.87 21.19 -11.75
CA PHE A 90 7.00 22.61 -12.06
C PHE A 90 7.49 23.39 -10.82
N SER A 91 8.48 24.26 -11.01
CA SER A 91 9.13 25.02 -9.93
C SER A 91 8.95 26.54 -10.02
N GLY A 92 8.26 27.03 -11.06
CA GLY A 92 7.94 28.44 -11.20
C GLY A 92 6.84 28.87 -10.23
N LYS A 93 6.64 30.20 -10.13
CA LYS A 93 5.52 30.78 -9.39
C LYS A 93 4.34 31.00 -10.32
N LEU A 94 3.14 30.70 -9.85
CA LEU A 94 1.90 30.97 -10.57
C LEU A 94 1.13 32.14 -9.98
N LEU A 95 0.52 32.94 -10.84
CA LEU A 95 -0.39 34.02 -10.48
C LEU A 95 -1.85 33.63 -10.79
N PRO A 96 -2.85 34.25 -10.13
CA PRO A 96 -4.24 34.06 -10.51
C PRO A 96 -4.47 34.32 -12.00
N GLY A 97 -5.22 33.44 -12.67
CA GLY A 97 -5.39 33.41 -14.12
C GLY A 97 -4.33 32.59 -14.87
N GLN A 98 -3.34 32.03 -14.16
CA GLN A 98 -2.33 31.14 -14.74
C GLN A 98 -2.51 29.70 -14.28
N GLY A 99 -1.92 28.78 -15.04
CA GLY A 99 -1.84 27.37 -14.70
C GLY A 99 -0.64 26.69 -15.33
N VAL A 100 -0.52 25.41 -15.04
CA VAL A 100 0.45 24.51 -15.68
C VAL A 100 -0.27 23.31 -16.23
N ARG A 101 0.21 22.79 -17.35
CA ARG A 101 -0.21 21.47 -17.79
C ARG A 101 0.32 20.44 -16.80
N ILE A 102 -0.54 19.56 -16.34
CA ILE A 102 -0.20 18.57 -15.31
C ILE A 102 -0.71 17.20 -15.73
N PHE A 103 0.10 16.18 -15.46
CA PHE A 103 -0.24 14.79 -15.76
C PHE A 103 -0.55 14.01 -14.50
N THR A 104 -1.26 12.91 -14.65
CA THR A 104 -1.65 12.00 -13.57
C THR A 104 -0.43 11.57 -12.76
N GLY A 105 -0.52 11.71 -11.44
CA GLY A 105 0.58 11.39 -10.52
C GLY A 105 1.70 12.44 -10.46
N ALA A 106 1.65 13.52 -11.24
CA ALA A 106 2.57 14.64 -11.08
C ALA A 106 2.23 15.47 -9.83
N VAL A 107 3.25 16.07 -9.23
CA VAL A 107 3.08 16.94 -8.06
C VAL A 107 2.35 18.22 -8.48
N VAL A 108 1.27 18.53 -7.76
CA VAL A 108 0.52 19.77 -7.92
C VAL A 108 1.35 20.91 -7.32
N PRO A 109 1.65 21.98 -8.08
CA PRO A 109 2.37 23.13 -7.55
C PRO A 109 1.67 23.72 -6.33
N SER A 110 2.44 24.22 -5.36
CA SER A 110 1.88 24.78 -4.13
C SER A 110 0.96 25.99 -4.35
N ASP A 111 1.15 26.70 -5.46
CA ASP A 111 0.31 27.82 -5.88
C ASP A 111 -1.03 27.36 -6.52
N CYS A 112 -1.19 26.08 -6.84
CA CYS A 112 -2.43 25.51 -7.38
C CYS A 112 -3.31 24.91 -6.28
N ASP A 113 -4.63 25.02 -6.46
CA ASP A 113 -5.63 24.36 -5.61
C ASP A 113 -6.60 23.48 -6.42
N THR A 114 -6.53 23.49 -7.74
CA THR A 114 -7.52 22.82 -8.59
C THR A 114 -6.84 22.21 -9.79
N VAL A 115 -7.23 20.99 -10.17
CA VAL A 115 -6.87 20.39 -11.44
C VAL A 115 -8.11 20.26 -12.32
N VAL A 116 -8.07 20.86 -13.52
CA VAL A 116 -9.12 20.73 -14.53
C VAL A 116 -8.67 19.72 -15.58
N MET A 117 -9.49 18.72 -15.84
CA MET A 117 -9.26 17.72 -16.89
C MET A 117 -9.09 18.38 -18.26
N GLN A 118 -8.17 17.89 -19.10
CA GLN A 118 -7.98 18.46 -20.44
C GLN A 118 -9.25 18.41 -21.31
N GLU A 119 -10.13 17.42 -21.07
CA GLU A 119 -11.42 17.26 -21.76
C GLU A 119 -12.41 18.37 -21.41
N ASN A 120 -12.22 19.03 -20.26
CA ASN A 120 -13.03 20.16 -19.79
C ASN A 120 -12.43 21.50 -20.23
N THR A 121 -11.62 21.49 -21.28
CA THR A 121 -10.99 22.67 -21.87
C THR A 121 -11.08 22.61 -23.39
N ASN A 122 -10.87 23.75 -24.05
CA ASN A 122 -10.79 23.83 -25.51
C ASN A 122 -9.49 23.24 -26.10
N PHE A 123 -8.64 22.60 -25.29
CA PHE A 123 -7.33 22.12 -25.73
C PHE A 123 -7.41 21.20 -26.96
N ALA A 124 -8.44 20.36 -27.06
CA ALA A 124 -8.62 19.47 -28.21
C ALA A 124 -8.70 20.22 -29.55
N ASP A 125 -9.27 21.44 -29.54
CA ASP A 125 -9.49 22.27 -30.73
C ASP A 125 -8.25 23.11 -31.07
N ILE A 126 -7.49 23.53 -30.07
CA ILE A 126 -6.33 24.42 -30.24
C ILE A 126 -4.97 23.70 -30.27
N LYS A 127 -4.90 22.41 -29.91
CA LYS A 127 -3.63 21.67 -29.72
C LYS A 127 -2.68 21.69 -30.93
N ASP A 128 -3.22 21.78 -32.14
CA ASP A 128 -2.46 21.73 -33.40
C ASP A 128 -2.01 23.14 -33.86
N SER A 129 -2.55 24.21 -33.26
CA SER A 129 -2.23 25.61 -33.56
C SER A 129 -1.35 26.29 -32.51
N ILE A 130 -1.14 25.65 -31.35
CA ILE A 130 -0.34 26.20 -30.24
C ILE A 130 1.08 25.64 -30.22
N ASP A 131 2.04 26.48 -29.85
CA ASP A 131 3.40 26.07 -29.50
C ASP A 131 3.49 25.83 -27.98
N LYS A 132 3.59 24.56 -27.59
CA LYS A 132 3.67 24.13 -26.18
C LYS A 132 5.00 24.48 -25.51
N SER A 133 6.00 24.94 -26.27
CA SER A 133 7.25 25.46 -25.71
C SER A 133 7.13 26.88 -25.18
N GLN A 134 6.03 27.57 -25.51
CA GLN A 134 5.71 28.93 -25.09
C GLN A 134 4.45 28.94 -24.22
N THR A 135 4.17 30.09 -23.60
CA THR A 135 2.89 30.31 -22.93
C THR A 135 1.76 30.29 -23.95
N TYR A 136 0.68 29.57 -23.63
CA TYR A 136 -0.53 29.52 -24.44
C TYR A 136 -1.77 29.58 -23.53
N ALA A 137 -2.89 30.06 -24.07
CA ALA A 137 -4.13 30.16 -23.33
C ALA A 137 -5.04 28.97 -23.62
N ILE A 138 -5.67 28.44 -22.59
CA ILE A 138 -6.82 27.52 -22.71
C ILE A 138 -8.09 28.23 -22.26
N GLU A 139 -9.24 27.71 -22.67
CA GLU A 139 -10.55 28.15 -22.20
C GLU A 139 -11.26 26.99 -21.53
N LEU A 140 -11.89 27.25 -20.38
CA LEU A 140 -12.69 26.26 -19.66
C LEU A 140 -14.01 26.01 -20.40
N THR A 141 -14.28 24.77 -20.80
CA THR A 141 -15.55 24.43 -21.50
C THR A 141 -16.72 24.27 -20.53
N GLN A 142 -16.45 24.12 -19.24
CA GLN A 142 -17.41 24.13 -18.15
C GLN A 142 -16.79 24.69 -16.87
N ALA A 143 -17.62 25.08 -15.92
CA ALA A 143 -17.13 25.56 -14.63
C ALA A 143 -16.45 24.43 -13.84
N ALA A 144 -15.36 24.75 -13.13
CA ALA A 144 -14.61 23.82 -12.30
C ALA A 144 -14.83 24.13 -10.80
N LYS A 145 -14.71 23.09 -9.98
CA LYS A 145 -14.81 23.21 -8.52
C LYS A 145 -13.41 23.28 -7.91
N VAL A 146 -13.23 24.20 -6.96
CA VAL A 146 -12.00 24.26 -6.13
C VAL A 146 -11.72 22.90 -5.50
N ASP A 147 -10.45 22.52 -5.40
CA ASP A 147 -9.96 21.23 -4.87
C ASP A 147 -10.35 20.00 -5.69
N SER A 148 -10.89 20.16 -6.90
CA SER A 148 -11.18 19.02 -7.78
C SER A 148 -9.93 18.37 -8.36
N ASN A 149 -10.00 17.04 -8.53
CA ASN A 149 -8.99 16.20 -9.18
C ASN A 149 -7.58 16.26 -8.55
N ILE A 150 -7.50 16.54 -7.25
CA ILE A 150 -6.25 16.48 -6.48
C ILE A 150 -6.34 15.35 -5.47
N ARG A 151 -5.38 14.45 -5.54
CA ARG A 151 -5.08 13.47 -4.51
C ARG A 151 -4.29 14.16 -3.41
N LYS A 152 -4.88 14.31 -2.22
CA LYS A 152 -4.28 15.13 -1.16
C LYS A 152 -3.14 14.38 -0.48
N GLN A 153 -2.15 15.15 -0.02
CA GLN A 153 -1.11 14.60 0.86
C GLN A 153 -1.77 13.92 2.07
N GLY A 154 -1.34 12.69 2.35
CA GLY A 154 -1.83 11.90 3.49
C GLY A 154 -3.25 11.35 3.32
N GLU A 155 -3.87 11.44 2.14
CA GLU A 155 -5.24 10.95 1.96
C GLU A 155 -5.38 9.42 2.11
N GLU A 156 -4.31 8.66 1.86
CA GLU A 156 -4.31 7.20 2.03
C GLU A 156 -3.78 6.78 3.40
N ILE A 157 -2.65 7.35 3.81
CA ILE A 157 -1.99 7.05 5.09
C ILE A 157 -1.34 8.34 5.60
N GLU A 158 -1.62 8.72 6.84
CA GLU A 158 -0.98 9.85 7.48
C GLU A 158 0.36 9.45 8.13
N GLU A 159 1.31 10.38 8.21
CA GLU A 159 2.54 10.18 8.97
C GLU A 159 2.21 9.82 10.44
N GLY A 160 2.81 8.74 10.93
CA GLY A 160 2.58 8.21 12.27
C GLY A 160 1.35 7.30 12.41
N GLU A 161 0.54 7.15 11.37
CA GLU A 161 -0.59 6.23 11.37
C GLU A 161 -0.13 4.77 11.52
N LEU A 162 -0.85 3.99 12.31
CA LEU A 162 -0.59 2.56 12.52
C LEU A 162 -0.97 1.75 11.28
N VAL A 163 0.03 1.25 10.57
CA VAL A 163 -0.14 0.51 9.31
C VAL A 163 -0.33 -0.98 9.57
N LEU A 164 0.52 -1.56 10.42
CA LEU A 164 0.43 -2.97 10.81
C LEU A 164 0.65 -3.13 12.32
N GLU A 165 -0.26 -3.85 12.97
CA GLU A 165 -0.16 -4.20 14.38
C GLU A 165 0.77 -5.40 14.63
N ALA A 166 1.50 -5.36 15.74
CA ALA A 166 2.23 -6.49 16.28
C ALA A 166 1.29 -7.71 16.46
N GLY A 167 1.81 -8.90 16.19
CA GLY A 167 1.03 -10.14 16.20
C GLY A 167 0.38 -10.47 14.84
N LYS A 168 0.39 -9.55 13.87
CA LYS A 168 -0.04 -9.84 12.50
C LYS A 168 0.93 -10.80 11.81
N ARG A 169 0.38 -11.78 11.09
CA ARG A 169 1.15 -12.65 10.19
C ARG A 169 1.34 -11.96 8.85
N LEU A 170 2.59 -11.76 8.44
CA LEU A 170 2.94 -11.06 7.21
C LEU A 170 2.63 -11.91 5.97
N ASN A 171 1.75 -11.39 5.13
CA ASN A 171 1.39 -11.93 3.82
C ASN A 171 2.02 -11.09 2.68
N PRO A 172 1.93 -11.51 1.40
CA PRO A 172 2.54 -10.78 0.29
C PRO A 172 2.06 -9.32 0.12
N ALA A 173 0.80 -9.03 0.44
CA ALA A 173 0.28 -7.65 0.39
C ALA A 173 0.89 -6.79 1.49
N ASP A 174 1.05 -7.33 2.70
CA ASP A 174 1.73 -6.62 3.80
C ASP A 174 3.19 -6.30 3.44
N ILE A 175 3.88 -7.26 2.82
CA ILE A 175 5.24 -7.07 2.31
C ILE A 175 5.29 -5.94 1.28
N SER A 176 4.35 -5.91 0.33
CA SER A 176 4.27 -4.84 -0.67
C SER A 176 4.02 -3.48 -0.04
N LEU A 177 3.13 -3.40 0.95
CA LEU A 177 2.81 -2.17 1.67
C LEU A 177 4.05 -1.63 2.40
N LEU A 178 4.72 -2.48 3.18
CA LEU A 178 5.93 -2.12 3.90
C LEU A 178 7.06 -1.68 2.96
N ALA A 179 7.20 -2.32 1.79
CA ALA A 179 8.16 -1.91 0.78
C ALA A 179 7.86 -0.51 0.24
N ASN A 180 6.60 -0.18 -0.03
CA ASN A 180 6.18 1.17 -0.46
C ASN A 180 6.46 2.24 0.60
N LEU A 181 6.40 1.86 1.88
CA LEU A 181 6.78 2.74 3.00
C LEU A 181 8.30 2.84 3.22
N GLY A 182 9.11 2.14 2.41
CA GLY A 182 10.57 2.16 2.52
C GLY A 182 11.13 1.29 3.66
N VAL A 183 10.34 0.37 4.21
CA VAL A 183 10.78 -0.53 5.28
C VAL A 183 11.64 -1.64 4.71
N ALA A 184 12.95 -1.62 4.99
CA ALA A 184 13.87 -2.65 4.49
C ALA A 184 13.91 -3.92 5.36
N LYS A 185 13.68 -3.76 6.66
CA LYS A 185 13.79 -4.82 7.67
C LYS A 185 12.66 -4.68 8.68
N VAL A 186 12.21 -5.81 9.21
CA VAL A 186 11.16 -5.87 10.24
C VAL A 186 11.59 -6.74 11.40
N GLU A 187 11.09 -6.42 12.59
CA GLU A 187 11.24 -7.26 13.77
C GLU A 187 10.09 -8.27 13.83
N VAL A 188 10.42 -9.56 13.89
CA VAL A 188 9.45 -10.64 13.92
C VAL A 188 9.71 -11.57 15.11
N TYR A 189 8.67 -12.26 15.57
CA TYR A 189 8.86 -13.33 16.54
C TYR A 189 9.58 -14.51 15.90
N LYS A 190 10.51 -15.13 16.66
CA LYS A 190 11.14 -16.37 16.24
C LYS A 190 10.08 -17.48 16.09
N PRO A 191 10.15 -18.31 15.03
CA PRO A 191 9.21 -19.42 14.85
C PRO A 191 9.19 -20.37 16.05
N LEU A 192 8.01 -20.90 16.38
CA LEU A 192 7.86 -21.91 17.43
C LEU A 192 8.57 -23.20 17.03
N THR A 193 9.36 -23.75 17.95
CA THR A 193 9.95 -25.08 17.79
C THR A 193 9.02 -26.11 18.42
N VAL A 194 8.53 -27.06 17.63
CA VAL A 194 7.60 -28.10 18.09
C VAL A 194 8.28 -29.47 17.98
N GLY A 195 8.42 -30.15 19.12
CA GLY A 195 8.87 -31.53 19.16
C GLY A 195 7.70 -32.47 18.88
N ILE A 196 7.86 -33.37 17.91
CA ILE A 196 6.85 -34.36 17.55
C ILE A 196 7.41 -35.75 17.88
N LEU A 197 6.69 -36.51 18.70
CA LEU A 197 6.99 -37.90 19.03
C LEU A 197 5.85 -38.79 18.52
N ALA A 198 6.19 -39.75 17.67
CA ALA A 198 5.29 -40.83 17.28
C ALA A 198 5.68 -42.10 18.04
N THR A 199 4.70 -42.82 18.56
CA THR A 199 4.89 -44.06 19.33
C THR A 199 3.99 -45.16 18.78
N GLY A 200 4.54 -46.37 18.65
CA GLY A 200 3.83 -47.57 18.24
C GLY A 200 4.82 -48.55 17.58
N ASP A 201 4.59 -49.84 17.76
CA ASP A 201 5.42 -50.91 17.20
C ASP A 201 5.14 -51.17 15.71
N GLU A 202 4.04 -50.63 15.20
CA GLU A 202 3.64 -50.64 13.79
C GLU A 202 4.36 -49.58 12.92
N TRP A 203 5.14 -48.68 13.53
CA TRP A 203 5.85 -47.62 12.83
C TRP A 203 7.24 -48.08 12.40
N TRP A 204 7.43 -48.19 11.08
CA TRP A 204 8.72 -48.55 10.48
C TRP A 204 9.42 -47.30 9.95
N ARG A 205 10.73 -47.16 10.16
CA ARG A 205 11.52 -46.14 9.45
C ARG A 205 11.51 -46.46 7.96
N TRP A 206 11.09 -45.51 7.12
CA TRP A 206 10.95 -45.64 5.66
C TRP A 206 12.23 -46.12 4.93
N ALA A 207 13.41 -45.97 5.54
CA ALA A 207 14.69 -46.46 4.99
C ALA A 207 15.06 -47.91 5.40
N SER A 208 14.20 -48.60 6.16
CA SER A 208 14.46 -49.97 6.61
C SER A 208 13.90 -50.96 5.59
N ARG A 209 14.75 -51.79 4.97
CA ARG A 209 14.35 -52.82 3.99
C ARG A 209 13.19 -53.68 4.54
N TYR A 210 12.10 -53.67 3.79
CA TYR A 210 10.85 -54.38 4.05
C TYR A 210 11.05 -55.89 4.28
N LYS A 211 10.43 -56.43 5.33
CA LYS A 211 9.97 -57.83 5.37
C LYS A 211 8.47 -57.88 5.68
N ARG A 212 7.72 -58.19 4.62
CA ARG A 212 6.43 -58.91 4.57
C ARG A 212 5.18 -58.33 5.30
N TRP A 213 4.21 -57.97 4.45
CA TRP A 213 2.73 -58.02 4.56
C TRP A 213 1.93 -56.85 5.17
N HIS A 214 1.07 -56.28 4.29
CA HIS A 214 -0.13 -55.43 4.45
C HIS A 214 0.05 -54.05 5.11
N ARG A 215 -0.46 -52.90 4.61
CA ARG A 215 -1.66 -52.57 3.82
C ARG A 215 -1.32 -51.31 2.99
N PHE A 216 -1.53 -51.34 1.67
CA PHE A 216 -1.26 -50.18 0.80
C PHE A 216 -2.30 -49.06 1.06
N ILE A 217 -1.84 -47.86 1.38
CA ILE A 217 -2.58 -46.64 1.08
C ILE A 217 -2.36 -46.39 -0.41
N THR A 218 -3.43 -46.50 -1.20
CA THR A 218 -3.42 -46.14 -2.62
C THR A 218 -3.09 -44.65 -2.78
N PRO A 219 -2.19 -44.27 -3.70
CA PRO A 219 -2.02 -42.87 -4.06
C PRO A 219 -3.24 -42.41 -4.86
N ILE A 220 -3.87 -41.30 -4.42
CA ILE A 220 -4.86 -40.56 -5.19
C ILE A 220 -4.15 -40.03 -6.46
N PRO A 221 -4.67 -40.28 -7.68
CA PRO A 221 -4.09 -39.68 -8.87
C PRO A 221 -4.36 -38.18 -8.87
N ARG A 222 -3.30 -37.39 -9.11
CA ARG A 222 -3.43 -35.97 -9.41
C ARG A 222 -4.19 -35.80 -10.73
N LEU A 223 -5.22 -34.96 -10.70
CA LEU A 223 -5.62 -34.12 -11.84
C LEU A 223 -5.08 -32.72 -11.58
#